data_AF-A0A133MN03-F1
#
_entry.id   AF-A0A133MN03-F1
#
_cell.length_a   1.000
_cell.length_b   1.000
_cell.length_c   1.000
_cell.angle_alpha   90.00
_cell.angle_beta   90.00
_cell.angle_gamma   90.00
#
_symmetry.space_group_name_H-M   'P 1'
#
loop_
_entity.id
_entity.type
_entity.pdbx_description
1 polymer ?
#
loop_
_entity_poly.entity_id
_entity_poly.type
_entity_poly.pdbx_seq_one_letter_code
_entity_poly.pdbx_strand_id
1 'polypeptide(L)' 'MSFKELRKRKKLTLEQASDYLGIGFQSLCRYENQGRIPKKAILKKMVYLYDCNAKELGEAILDNLKE' A
#
# COMPACT_ATOMS: atom_id res chain seq x y z
N MET A 1 -0.50 -6.51 -9.81
CA MET A 1 -0.55 -5.06 -9.54
C MET A 1 -0.21 -4.88 -8.07
N SER A 2 1.00 -4.46 -7.72
CA SER A 2 1.47 -4.43 -6.33
C SER A 2 1.24 -3.07 -5.67
N PHE A 3 1.32 -2.98 -4.33
CA PHE A 3 1.24 -1.70 -3.60
C PHE A 3 2.22 -0.64 -4.15
N LYS A 4 3.39 -1.08 -4.61
CA LYS A 4 4.42 -0.26 -5.22
C LYS A 4 3.97 0.42 -6.51
N GLU A 5 3.14 -0.24 -7.32
CA GLU A 5 2.59 0.33 -8.55
C GLU A 5 1.56 1.42 -8.25
N LEU A 6 0.69 1.19 -7.26
CA LEU A 6 -0.31 2.18 -6.82
C LEU A 6 0.39 3.45 -6.31
N ARG A 7 1.44 3.28 -5.50
CA ARG A 7 2.26 4.39 -5.01
C ARG A 7 2.98 5.13 -6.15
N LYS A 8 3.60 4.39 -7.08
CA LYS A 8 4.29 4.97 -8.25
C LYS A 8 3.35 5.77 -9.14
N ARG A 9 2.09 5.34 -9.29
CA ARG A 9 1.07 6.08 -10.06
C ARG A 9 0.85 7.49 -9.53
N LYS A 10 0.85 7.66 -8.22
CA LYS A 10 0.75 8.97 -7.56
C LYS A 10 2.10 9.68 -7.40
N LYS A 11 3.19 9.11 -7.93
CA LYS A 11 4.57 9.61 -7.79
C LYS A 11 4.99 9.87 -6.34
N LEU A 12 4.41 9.13 -5.39
CA LEU A 12 4.72 9.27 -3.96
C LEU A 12 5.97 8.47 -3.60
N THR A 13 6.84 9.03 -2.76
CA THR A 13 7.92 8.25 -2.13
C THR A 13 7.37 7.36 -1.02
N LEU A 14 8.15 6.36 -0.59
CA LEU A 14 7.79 5.52 0.56
C LEU A 14 7.63 6.37 1.83
N GLU A 15 8.51 7.35 2.03
CA GLU A 15 8.44 8.25 3.18
C GLU A 15 7.16 9.08 3.16
N GLN A 16 6.86 9.74 2.04
CA GLN A 16 5.63 10.51 1.90
C GLN A 16 4.40 9.63 2.12
N ALA A 17 4.34 8.48 1.46
CA ALA A 17 3.22 7.56 1.63
C ALA A 17 3.08 7.08 3.09
N SER A 18 4.19 6.80 3.77
CA SER A 18 4.16 6.40 5.18
C SER A 18 3.66 7.52 6.10
N ASP A 19 4.07 8.75 5.82
CA ASP A 19 3.65 9.95 6.54
C ASP A 19 2.14 10.21 6.38
N TYR A 20 1.64 10.23 5.13
CA TYR A 20 0.20 10.36 4.84
C TYR A 20 -0.65 9.25 5.47
N LEU A 21 -0.14 8.01 5.49
CA LEU A 21 -0.83 6.89 6.10
C LEU A 21 -0.74 6.93 7.64
N GLY A 22 0.19 7.69 8.19
CA GLY A 22 0.49 7.75 9.63
C GLY A 22 1.07 6.43 10.15
N ILE A 23 1.91 5.78 9.35
CA ILE A 23 2.59 4.52 9.70
C ILE A 23 4.09 4.70 9.60
N GLY A 24 4.85 3.88 10.32
CA GLY A 24 6.30 3.90 10.17
C GLY A 24 6.73 3.48 8.77
N PHE A 25 7.76 4.13 8.21
CA PHE A 25 8.37 3.80 6.93
C PHE A 25 8.65 2.31 6.76
N GLN A 26 9.21 1.68 7.79
CA GLN A 26 9.47 0.23 7.82
C GLN A 26 8.18 -0.59 7.67
N SER A 27 7.06 -0.17 8.27
CA SER A 27 5.79 -0.88 8.13
C SER A 27 5.31 -0.84 6.68
N LEU A 28 5.38 0.32 6.02
CA LEU A 28 5.02 0.42 4.61
C LEU A 28 5.96 -0.41 3.72
N CYS A 29 7.26 -0.40 4.01
CA CYS A 29 8.24 -1.20 3.28
C CYS A 29 7.96 -2.71 3.41
N ARG A 30 7.51 -3.17 4.59
CA ARG A 30 7.08 -4.56 4.79
C ARG A 30 5.77 -4.88 4.07
N TYR A 31 4.87 -3.92 3.93
CA TYR A 31 3.65 -4.11 3.13
C TYR A 31 3.92 -4.15 1.63
N GLU A 32 4.96 -3.47 1.15
CA GLU A 32 5.35 -3.51 -0.26
C GLU A 32 6.25 -4.72 -0.61
N ASN A 33 7.09 -5.21 0.31
CA ASN A 33 8.15 -6.20 0.01
C ASN A 33 8.14 -7.49 0.84
N GLN A 34 7.44 -7.58 1.98
CA GLN A 34 7.47 -8.77 2.86
C GLN A 34 6.12 -9.49 2.95
N GLY A 35 5.25 -9.34 1.95
CA GLY A 35 3.95 -10.03 1.90
C GLY A 35 2.99 -9.66 3.03
N ARG A 36 3.27 -8.58 3.79
CA ARG A 36 2.51 -8.28 5.01
C ARG A 36 1.28 -7.44 4.68
N ILE A 37 0.12 -7.92 5.06
CA ILE A 37 -1.14 -7.22 4.80
C ILE A 37 -1.35 -6.09 5.83
N PRO A 38 -1.59 -4.84 5.39
CA PRO A 38 -1.97 -3.75 6.28
C PRO A 38 -3.33 -4.02 6.94
N LYS A 39 -3.56 -3.45 8.13
CA LYS A 39 -4.88 -3.52 8.77
C LYS A 39 -5.93 -2.77 7.94
N LYS A 40 -7.20 -3.15 8.08
CA LYS A 40 -8.35 -2.48 7.42
C LYS A 40 -8.33 -0.95 7.52
N ALA A 41 -7.90 -0.39 8.64
CA ALA A 41 -7.76 1.06 8.82
C ALA A 41 -6.72 1.68 7.87
N ILE A 42 -5.57 1.04 7.70
CA ILE A 42 -4.52 1.48 6.78
C ILE A 42 -4.93 1.25 5.34
N LEU A 43 -5.56 0.10 5.04
CA LEU A 43 -6.12 -0.18 3.72
C LEU A 43 -7.11 0.89 3.26
N LYS A 44 -8.02 1.34 4.15
CA LYS A 44 -8.90 2.48 3.86
C LYS A 44 -8.08 3.73 3.51
N LYS A 45 -7.10 4.09 4.32
CA LYS A 45 -6.25 5.25 4.03
C LYS A 45 -5.48 5.12 2.71
N MET A 46 -5.00 3.91 2.38
CA MET A 46 -4.31 3.63 1.11
C MET A 46 -5.26 3.79 -0.09
N VAL A 47 -6.51 3.35 0.02
CA VAL A 47 -7.55 3.59 -1.01
C VAL A 47 -7.73 5.08 -1.27
N TYR A 48 -7.86 5.89 -0.21
CA TYR A 48 -7.99 7.34 -0.35
C TYR A 48 -6.71 8.01 -0.87
N LEU A 49 -5.54 7.63 -0.35
CA LEU A 49 -4.26 8.23 -0.70
C LEU A 49 -3.85 7.91 -2.14
N TYR A 50 -3.99 6.64 -2.53
CA TYR A 50 -3.63 6.20 -3.86
C TYR A 50 -4.75 6.40 -4.87
N ASP A 51 -5.94 6.80 -4.42
CA ASP A 51 -7.12 7.02 -5.26
C ASP A 51 -7.39 5.80 -6.14
N CYS A 52 -7.33 4.63 -5.51
CA CYS A 52 -7.41 3.33 -6.17
C CYS A 52 -8.71 2.65 -5.79
N ASN A 53 -9.26 1.84 -6.69
CA ASN A 53 -10.49 1.11 -6.40
C ASN A 53 -10.23 -0.12 -5.52
N ALA A 54 -11.27 -0.61 -4.85
CA ALA A 54 -11.20 -1.82 -4.03
C ALA A 54 -10.69 -3.06 -4.79
N LYS A 55 -10.90 -3.12 -6.12
CA LYS A 55 -10.32 -4.14 -7.01
C LYS A 55 -8.79 -4.04 -7.06
N GLU A 56 -8.25 -2.86 -7.37
CA GLU A 56 -6.79 -2.66 -7.47
C GLU A 56 -6.08 -2.90 -6.14
N LEU A 57 -6.72 -2.48 -5.04
CA LEU A 57 -6.23 -2.77 -3.68
C LEU A 57 -6.27 -4.28 -3.39
N GLY A 58 -7.35 -4.97 -3.79
CA GLY A 58 -7.49 -6.41 -3.63
C GLY A 58 -6.45 -7.20 -4.43
N GLU A 59 -6.18 -6.77 -5.66
CA GLU A 59 -5.10 -7.33 -6.49
C GLU A 59 -3.72 -7.14 -5.84
N ALA A 60 -3.45 -5.96 -5.26
CA ALA A 60 -2.20 -5.70 -4.54
C ALA A 60 -2.02 -6.55 -3.29
N ILE A 61 -3.11 -6.83 -2.57
CA ILE A 61 -3.10 -7.74 -1.42
C ILE A 61 -2.86 -9.19 -1.89
N LEU A 62 -3.56 -9.63 -2.93
CA LEU A 62 -3.42 -10.98 -3.49
C LEU A 62 -2.00 -11.22 -4.05
N ASP A 63 -1.42 -10.22 -4.70
CA ASP A 63 -0.04 -10.25 -5.20
C ASP A 63 0.96 -10.42 -4.05
N ASN A 64 0.73 -9.77 -2.91
CA ASN A 64 1.54 -9.93 -1.70
C ASN A 64 1.34 -11.27 -0.97
N LEU A 65 0.24 -11.97 -1.23
CA LEU A 65 -0.08 -13.26 -0.62
C LEU A 65 0.45 -14.45 -1.41
N LYS A 66 0.92 -14.25 -2.64
CA LYS A 66 1.33 -15.31 -3.58
C LYS A 66 2.76 -15.86 -3.36
N GLU A 67 3.36 -15.67 -2.19
CA GLU A 67 4.58 -16.39 -1.80
C GLU A 67 4.29 -17.84 -1.41
#